data_AF-A0A7C7GZE6-F1
#
_entry.id   AF-A0A7C7GZE6-F1
#
_cell.length_a   1.000
_cell.length_b   1.000
_cell.length_c   1.000
_cell.angle_alpha   90.00
_cell.angle_beta   90.00
_cell.angle_gamma   90.00
#
_symmetry.space_group_name_H-M   'P 1'
#
loop_
_entity.id
_entity.type
_entity.pdbx_description
1 polymer ?
#
loop_
_entity_poly.entity_id
_entity_poly.type
_entity_poly.pdbx_seq_one_letter_code
_entity_poly.pdbx_strand_id
1 'polypeptide(L)'
;MKQFLLVVFILLSGCSSPPSSPVATGISSDLPQGHESDYTVWTFLEKYPSEKLVVETLGPPDSVWIDEKMEFKMLYYFLPELQDYNSIEINLKTGKTAGFEWD
;
A
#
# COMPACT_ATOMS: atom_id res chain seq x y z
N MET A 1 6.41 -51.44 -1.78
CA MET A 1 6.08 -50.15 -1.13
C MET A 1 7.38 -49.42 -0.80
N LYS A 2 7.40 -48.10 -1.04
CA LYS A 2 8.44 -47.13 -0.64
C LYS A 2 9.77 -47.17 -1.41
N GLN A 3 9.68 -46.90 -2.71
CA GLN A 3 10.54 -45.83 -3.27
C GLN A 3 9.84 -44.52 -2.94
N PHE A 4 10.49 -43.62 -2.21
CA PHE A 4 10.20 -42.19 -1.99
C PHE A 4 10.69 -41.86 -0.58
N LEU A 5 11.93 -41.35 -0.45
CA LEU A 5 12.40 -40.48 0.65
C LEU A 5 13.92 -40.22 0.57
N LEU A 6 14.47 -40.00 -0.64
CA LEU A 6 15.90 -39.69 -0.82
C LEU A 6 16.17 -38.35 -1.54
N VAL A 7 15.16 -37.51 -1.69
CA VAL A 7 15.29 -36.16 -2.24
C VAL A 7 14.20 -35.38 -1.52
N VAL A 8 14.44 -34.56 -0.51
CA VAL A 8 14.98 -33.19 -0.60
C VAL A 8 15.38 -32.83 0.84
N PHE A 9 16.64 -33.08 1.21
CA PHE A 9 17.29 -32.52 2.40
C PHE A 9 18.08 -31.25 2.00
N ILE A 10 17.50 -30.47 1.08
CA ILE A 10 18.02 -29.20 0.57
C ILE A 10 16.87 -28.22 0.76
N LEU A 11 16.94 -27.37 1.78
CA LEU A 11 16.28 -26.05 1.91
C LEU A 11 16.44 -25.51 3.37
N LEU A 12 17.53 -25.84 4.06
CA LEU A 12 17.90 -25.26 5.37
C LEU A 12 19.18 -24.44 5.23
N SER A 13 19.11 -23.32 4.49
CA SER A 13 20.12 -22.25 4.56
C SER A 13 19.64 -21.04 3.77
N GLY A 14 18.82 -20.23 4.43
CA GLY A 14 18.31 -18.96 3.93
C GLY A 14 17.76 -18.07 5.03
N CYS A 15 18.38 -18.06 6.23
CA CYS A 15 18.12 -17.00 7.20
C CYS A 15 19.13 -15.88 6.97
N SER A 16 18.75 -14.87 6.17
CA SER A 16 19.37 -13.55 6.27
C SER A 16 18.66 -12.80 7.40
N SER A 17 19.40 -12.44 8.45
CA SER A 17 18.88 -11.51 9.46
C SER A 17 18.47 -10.20 8.79
N PRO A 18 17.32 -9.59 9.16
CA PRO A 18 16.95 -8.28 8.65
C PRO A 18 18.05 -7.26 9.01
N PRO A 19 18.35 -6.28 8.14
CA PRO A 19 19.32 -5.24 8.45
C PRO A 19 18.89 -4.48 9.72
N SER A 20 19.84 -4.33 10.64
CA SER A 20 19.67 -3.57 11.89
C SER A 20 19.22 -2.13 11.62
N SER A 21 18.24 -1.68 12.40
CA SER A 21 17.50 -0.41 12.30
C SER A 21 18.34 0.84 12.01
N PRO A 22 17.82 1.80 11.23
CA PRO A 22 18.36 3.15 11.25
C PRO A 22 17.83 3.90 12.48
N VAL A 23 18.79 4.31 13.32
CA VAL A 23 18.86 5.56 14.09
C VAL A 23 17.52 6.24 14.39
N ALA A 24 17.10 6.16 15.66
CA ALA A 24 16.11 7.05 16.24
C ALA A 24 16.61 8.50 16.17
N THR A 25 16.19 9.21 15.13
CA THR A 25 16.23 10.68 15.10
C THR A 25 14.80 11.12 15.34
N GLY A 26 14.55 11.69 16.52
CA GLY A 26 13.26 12.24 16.89
C GLY A 26 12.78 13.25 15.86
N ILE A 27 11.77 12.87 15.10
CA ILE A 27 10.88 13.80 14.43
C ILE A 27 9.62 13.80 15.29
N SER A 28 9.32 14.99 15.83
CA SER A 28 8.13 15.27 16.62
C SER A 28 6.91 14.61 15.99
N SER A 29 6.26 13.72 16.73
CA SER A 29 5.01 13.06 16.39
C SER A 29 3.84 14.04 16.52
N ASP A 30 3.90 15.17 15.82
CA ASP A 30 2.83 16.17 15.74
C ASP A 30 2.29 16.30 14.32
N LEU A 31 2.14 15.16 13.64
CA LEU A 31 1.16 15.03 12.56
C LEU A 31 -0.10 14.43 13.20
N PRO A 32 -1.30 15.01 13.01
CA PRO A 32 -2.52 14.44 13.54
C PRO A 32 -2.72 13.06 12.90
N GLN A 33 -2.38 12.02 13.65
CA GLN A 33 -2.47 10.65 13.22
C GLN A 33 -3.94 10.27 13.09
N GLY A 34 -4.36 10.12 11.83
CA GLY A 34 -5.36 9.19 11.32
C GLY A 34 -6.39 8.65 12.30
N HIS A 35 -7.55 9.30 12.33
CA HIS A 35 -8.84 8.62 12.44
C HIS A 35 -9.86 9.45 11.67
N GLU A 36 -9.57 9.69 10.39
CA GLU A 36 -10.67 10.02 9.48
C GLU A 36 -11.47 8.73 9.34
N SER A 37 -12.76 8.77 9.65
CA SER A 37 -13.62 7.60 9.44
C SER A 37 -13.54 7.17 7.97
N ASP A 38 -13.74 5.89 7.68
CA ASP A 38 -13.74 5.39 6.29
C ASP A 38 -14.72 6.18 5.41
N TYR A 39 -15.84 6.61 6.00
CA TYR A 39 -16.80 7.51 5.37
C TYR A 39 -16.22 8.89 5.01
N THR A 40 -15.36 9.46 5.85
CA THR A 40 -14.70 10.74 5.54
C THR A 40 -13.76 10.58 4.36
N VAL A 41 -12.95 9.52 4.33
CA VAL A 41 -12.04 9.24 3.22
C VAL A 41 -12.82 8.97 1.94
N TRP A 42 -13.86 8.15 2.01
CA TRP A 42 -14.79 7.89 0.91
C TRP A 42 -15.35 9.20 0.33
N THR A 43 -15.87 10.09 1.19
CA THR A 43 -16.43 11.40 0.77
C THR A 43 -15.37 12.33 0.16
N PHE A 44 -14.12 12.21 0.58
CA PHE A 44 -13.00 12.93 -0.01
C PHE A 44 -12.68 12.39 -1.42
N LEU A 45 -12.60 11.07 -1.58
CA LEU A 45 -12.26 10.41 -2.85
C LEU A 45 -13.37 10.58 -3.90
N GLU A 46 -14.65 10.61 -3.49
CA GLU A 46 -15.80 10.88 -4.38
C GLU A 46 -15.71 12.24 -5.10
N LYS A 47 -14.89 13.17 -4.59
CA LYS A 47 -14.66 14.49 -5.22
C LYS A 47 -13.60 14.47 -6.32
N TYR A 48 -13.07 13.31 -6.67
CA TYR A 48 -12.03 13.11 -7.68
C TYR A 48 -10.79 14.03 -7.47
N PRO A 49 -10.15 13.95 -6.29
CA PRO A 49 -8.98 14.77 -5.97
C PRO A 49 -7.80 14.46 -6.91
N SER A 50 -6.82 15.36 -6.95
CA SER A 50 -5.54 15.07 -7.62
C SER A 50 -4.73 14.05 -6.82
N GLU A 51 -3.88 13.27 -7.49
CA GLU A 51 -2.93 12.35 -6.83
C GLU A 51 -2.13 13.03 -5.70
N LYS A 52 -1.65 14.25 -5.94
CA LYS A 52 -0.94 15.03 -4.93
C LYS A 52 -1.76 15.20 -3.65
N LEU A 53 -3.01 15.63 -3.79
CA LEU A 53 -3.91 15.85 -2.66
C LEU A 53 -4.26 14.55 -1.94
N VAL A 54 -4.39 13.43 -2.67
CA VAL A 54 -4.56 12.10 -2.09
C VAL A 54 -3.39 11.77 -1.18
N VAL A 55 -2.15 11.88 -1.68
CA VAL A 55 -0.93 11.57 -0.92
C VAL A 55 -0.73 12.53 0.26
N GLU A 56 -1.06 13.80 0.10
CA GLU A 56 -1.01 14.78 1.20
C GLU A 56 -2.05 14.50 2.30
N THR A 57 -3.20 13.91 1.94
CA THR A 57 -4.30 13.64 2.88
C THR A 57 -4.17 12.28 3.56
N LEU A 58 -3.88 11.22 2.80
CA LEU A 58 -3.86 9.83 3.27
C LEU A 58 -2.44 9.33 3.61
N GLY A 59 -1.41 10.10 3.23
CA GLY A 59 -0.02 9.65 3.30
C GLY A 59 0.41 8.90 2.03
N PRO A 60 1.68 8.43 1.98
CA PRO A 60 2.17 7.64 0.87
C PRO A 60 1.48 6.27 0.82
N PRO A 61 1.20 5.71 -0.38
CA PRO A 61 0.69 4.36 -0.51
C PRO A 61 1.75 3.32 -0.17
N ASP A 62 1.31 2.14 0.29
CA ASP A 62 2.18 0.99 0.56
C ASP A 62 2.71 0.34 -0.71
N SER A 63 1.94 0.41 -1.79
CA SER A 63 2.33 -0.09 -3.11
C SER A 63 1.72 0.73 -4.24
N VAL A 64 2.42 0.76 -5.37
CA VAL A 64 2.00 1.44 -6.58
C VAL A 64 2.12 0.51 -7.77
N TRP A 65 1.06 0.44 -8.58
CA TRP A 65 1.07 -0.27 -9.85
C TRP A 65 0.62 0.67 -10.97
N ILE A 66 1.19 0.54 -12.17
CA ILE A 66 0.77 1.26 -13.37
C ILE A 66 0.30 0.21 -14.36
N ASP A 67 -0.86 0.45 -14.97
CA ASP A 67 -1.40 -0.49 -15.95
C ASP A 67 -0.55 -0.56 -17.21
N GLU A 68 -0.65 -1.66 -17.96
CA GLU A 68 0.18 -1.90 -19.14
C GLU A 68 -0.03 -0.87 -20.25
N LYS A 69 -1.20 -0.22 -20.26
CA LYS A 69 -1.56 0.82 -21.23
C LYS A 69 -1.09 2.21 -20.80
N MET A 70 -0.57 2.38 -19.58
CA MET A 70 -0.21 3.66 -18.99
C MET A 70 -1.38 4.66 -18.97
N GLU A 71 -2.59 4.15 -18.79
CA GLU A 71 -3.81 4.93 -18.64
C GLU A 71 -4.09 5.24 -17.17
N PHE A 72 -3.73 4.31 -16.29
CA PHE A 72 -4.05 4.37 -14.87
C PHE A 72 -2.85 4.01 -13.97
N LYS A 73 -2.83 4.62 -12.79
CA LYS A 73 -1.93 4.29 -11.68
C LYS A 73 -2.78 3.93 -10.48
N MET A 74 -2.49 2.78 -9.89
CA MET A 74 -3.19 2.25 -8.72
C MET A 74 -2.32 2.50 -7.49
N LEU A 75 -2.91 3.16 -6.49
CA LEU A 75 -2.32 3.39 -5.18
C LEU A 75 -2.98 2.42 -4.20
N TYR A 76 -2.19 1.59 -3.52
CA TYR A 76 -2.69 0.60 -2.57
C TYR A 76 -2.32 1.00 -1.14
N TYR A 77 -3.29 0.92 -0.23
CA TYR A 77 -3.15 1.19 1.20
C TYR A 77 -3.59 -0.04 1.97
N PHE A 78 -2.66 -0.67 2.70
CA PHE A 78 -2.94 -1.89 3.45
C PHE A 78 -3.72 -1.54 4.73
N LEU A 79 -4.79 -2.29 5.00
CA LEU A 79 -5.56 -2.24 6.23
C LEU A 79 -5.21 -3.45 7.11
N PRO A 80 -4.38 -3.26 8.16
CA PRO A 80 -3.96 -4.37 9.03
C PRO A 80 -5.11 -5.10 9.72
N GLU A 81 -6.20 -4.40 10.01
CA GLU A 81 -7.39 -4.92 10.70
C GLU A 81 -8.18 -5.89 9.82
N LEU A 82 -8.26 -5.60 8.52
CA LEU A 82 -8.97 -6.43 7.53
C LEU A 82 -8.04 -7.43 6.83
N GLN A 83 -6.73 -7.25 6.94
CA GLN A 83 -5.71 -8.01 6.19
C GLN A 83 -5.93 -7.88 4.66
N ASP A 84 -6.37 -6.72 4.22
CA ASP A 84 -6.68 -6.43 2.81
C ASP A 84 -6.19 -5.02 2.41
N TYR A 85 -6.32 -4.67 1.14
CA TYR A 85 -5.92 -3.38 0.60
C TYR A 85 -7.12 -2.55 0.14
N ASN A 86 -7.16 -1.31 0.59
CA ASN A 86 -7.88 -0.26 -0.12
C ASN A 86 -7.10 0.15 -1.37
N SER A 87 -7.82 0.59 -2.40
CA SER A 87 -7.22 0.98 -3.67
C SER A 87 -7.79 2.28 -4.21
N ILE A 88 -6.93 3.08 -4.83
CA ILE A 88 -7.30 4.33 -5.50
C ILE A 88 -6.71 4.30 -6.91
N GLU A 89 -7.57 4.47 -7.91
CA GLU A 89 -7.18 4.58 -9.31
C GLU A 89 -6.98 6.05 -9.68
N ILE A 90 -5.79 6.39 -10.18
CA ILE A 90 -5.43 7.71 -10.72
C ILE A 90 -5.39 7.61 -12.25
N ASN A 91 -6.17 8.45 -12.93
CA ASN A 91 -6.06 8.59 -14.38
C ASN A 91 -4.78 9.38 -14.71
N LEU A 92 -3.85 8.75 -15.44
CA LEU A 92 -2.54 9.34 -15.74
C LEU A 92 -2.61 10.52 -16.69
N LYS A 93 -3.69 10.66 -17.47
CA LYS A 93 -3.89 11.82 -18.35
C LYS A 93 -4.35 13.06 -17.60
N THR A 94 -5.21 12.91 -16.59
CA THR A 94 -5.77 14.04 -15.82
C THR A 94 -5.05 14.29 -14.50
N GLY A 95 -4.30 13.30 -13.99
CA GLY A 95 -3.66 13.33 -12.67
C GLY A 95 -4.65 13.30 -11.51
N LYS A 96 -5.91 12.91 -11.76
CA LYS A 96 -7.00 12.86 -10.78
C LYS A 96 -7.44 11.43 -10.52
N THR A 97 -8.01 11.21 -9.34
CA THR A 97 -8.75 9.99 -9.03
C THR A 97 -9.83 9.75 -10.07
N ALA A 98 -9.94 8.51 -10.54
CA ALA A 98 -10.94 8.01 -11.47
C ALA A 98 -11.87 6.98 -10.84
N GLY A 99 -11.38 6.22 -9.86
CA GLY A 99 -12.13 5.24 -9.08
C GLY A 99 -11.41 4.89 -7.79
N PHE A 100 -12.09 4.19 -6.88
CA PHE A 100 -11.51 3.70 -5.63
C PHE A 100 -12.38 2.59 -5.04
N GLU A 101 -11.74 1.73 -4.23
CA GLU A 101 -12.34 0.76 -3.33
C GLU A 101 -11.82 1.09 -1.93
N TRP A 102 -12.74 1.43 -1.02
CA TRP A 102 -12.39 1.91 0.32
C TRP A 102 -13.40 1.37 1.34
N ASP A 103 -12.95 0.39 2.12
CA ASP A 103 -13.68 -0.24 3.22
C ASP A 103 -13.14 0.16 4.60
#